data_AF-A0A1Z4IIM8-F1
#
_entry.id   AF-A0A1Z4IIM8-F1
#
_cell.length_a   1.000
_cell.length_b   1.000
_cell.length_c   1.000
_cell.angle_alpha   90.00
_cell.angle_beta   90.00
_cell.angle_gamma   90.00
#
_symmetry.space_group_name_H-M   'P 1'
#
loop_
_entity.id
_entity.type
_entity.pdbx_description
1 polymer ?
#
loop_
_entity_poly.entity_id
_entity_poly.type
_entity_poly.pdbx_seq_one_letter_code
_entity_poly.pdbx_strand_id
1 'polypeptide(L)'
;MLFAAMSSFWFWEKDSVEYEIFKKYERALVTIGVNFSLEQIQEALESCTYGLEDAFRSTIDYTLWLQKNEKQVYPNAILIRALQEQWKPMAWRDEYLEMPNLEFPGQRWWNAAALIWGYDVRDRLVADFFYDEGTEFIKFTNGKEITVDTAWRWEWVGCSTIRLINNLIR
;
A
#
# COMPACT_ATOMS: atom_id res chain seq x y z
N MET A 1 -4.40 27.45 17.38
CA MET A 1 -4.51 26.81 16.05
C MET A 1 -3.88 25.44 16.17
N LEU A 2 -4.67 24.45 16.54
CA LEU A 2 -4.27 23.05 16.49
C LEU A 2 -4.47 22.60 15.05
N PHE A 3 -3.41 22.12 14.41
CA PHE A 3 -3.54 21.33 13.19
C PHE A 3 -4.37 20.11 13.55
N ALA A 4 -5.62 20.07 13.11
CA ALA A 4 -6.38 18.84 13.05
C ALA A 4 -5.64 17.95 12.06
N ALA A 5 -4.95 16.92 12.57
CA ALA A 5 -4.59 15.78 11.77
C ALA A 5 -5.87 15.34 11.05
N MET A 6 -5.83 15.35 9.71
CA MET A 6 -6.87 14.73 8.90
C MET A 6 -6.79 13.24 9.17
N SER A 7 -7.42 12.86 10.28
CA SER A 7 -8.31 11.73 10.43
C SER A 7 -7.95 10.60 9.44
N SER A 8 -7.47 9.49 10.00
CA SER A 8 -7.22 8.19 9.40
C SER A 8 -8.30 7.20 9.86
N PHE A 9 -9.19 6.72 8.97
CA PHE A 9 -10.17 5.63 9.21
C PHE A 9 -10.67 5.45 10.67
N TRP A 10 -11.37 6.46 11.22
CA TRP A 10 -11.72 6.55 12.65
C TRP A 10 -12.91 5.68 13.08
N PHE A 11 -13.51 4.90 12.16
CA PHE A 11 -14.72 4.14 12.48
C PHE A 11 -14.47 2.69 12.92
N TRP A 12 -13.31 2.09 12.59
CA TRP A 12 -12.94 0.76 13.10
C TRP A 12 -11.92 0.87 14.24
N GLU A 13 -12.14 0.11 15.30
CA GLU A 13 -11.16 -0.03 16.38
C GLU A 13 -9.96 -0.84 15.88
N LYS A 14 -8.75 -0.52 16.37
CA LYS A 14 -7.51 -1.19 15.91
C LYS A 14 -7.48 -2.70 16.15
N ASP A 15 -8.26 -3.16 17.12
CA ASP A 15 -8.36 -4.58 17.49
C ASP A 15 -9.61 -5.23 16.86
N SER A 16 -10.31 -4.54 15.96
CA SER A 16 -11.49 -5.06 15.27
C SER A 16 -11.09 -5.95 14.09
N VAL A 17 -11.95 -6.93 13.78
CA VAL A 17 -11.75 -7.85 12.65
C VAL A 17 -11.72 -7.09 11.32
N GLU A 18 -12.53 -6.05 11.19
CA GLU A 18 -12.59 -5.21 10.00
C GLU A 18 -11.30 -4.43 9.79
N TYR A 19 -10.70 -3.91 10.87
CA TYR A 19 -9.41 -3.23 10.80
C TYR A 19 -8.31 -4.20 10.35
N GLU A 20 -8.25 -5.41 10.91
CA GLU A 20 -7.27 -6.43 10.50
C GLU A 20 -7.44 -6.83 9.03
N ILE A 21 -8.68 -7.06 8.59
CA ILE A 21 -9.00 -7.32 7.18
C ILE A 21 -8.55 -6.14 6.33
N PHE A 22 -8.92 -4.92 6.68
CA PHE A 22 -8.53 -3.73 5.93
C PHE A 22 -7.02 -3.62 5.80
N LYS A 23 -6.26 -3.70 6.90
CA LYS A 23 -4.79 -3.63 6.87
C LYS A 23 -4.15 -4.71 6.00
N LYS A 24 -4.74 -5.90 5.93
CA LYS A 24 -4.28 -6.99 5.06
C LYS A 24 -4.40 -6.67 3.57
N TYR A 25 -5.47 -5.98 3.14
CA TYR A 25 -5.75 -5.72 1.72
C TYR A 25 -5.50 -4.27 1.26
N GLU A 26 -5.40 -3.32 2.21
CA GLU A 26 -5.24 -1.88 1.99
C GLU A 26 -4.20 -1.60 0.92
N ARG A 27 -3.01 -2.20 1.11
CA ARG A 27 -1.87 -2.03 0.22
C ARG A 27 -2.25 -2.38 -1.22
N ALA A 28 -2.74 -3.61 -1.43
CA ALA A 28 -3.09 -4.11 -2.76
C ALA A 28 -4.19 -3.27 -3.42
N LEU A 29 -5.19 -2.83 -2.64
CA LEU A 29 -6.27 -1.96 -3.12
C LEU A 29 -5.75 -0.58 -3.56
N VAL A 30 -4.82 0.01 -2.80
CA VAL A 30 -4.18 1.28 -3.22
C VAL A 30 -3.37 1.09 -4.50
N THR A 31 -2.62 -0.01 -4.64
CA THR A 31 -1.81 -0.27 -5.85
C THR A 31 -2.65 -0.43 -7.11
N ILE A 32 -3.82 -1.08 -7.01
CA ILE A 32 -4.72 -1.16 -8.16
C ILE A 32 -5.42 0.18 -8.46
N GLY A 33 -5.28 1.20 -7.60
CA GLY A 33 -5.74 2.56 -7.81
C GLY A 33 -6.98 2.95 -7.00
N VAL A 34 -7.30 2.24 -5.91
CA VAL A 34 -8.34 2.67 -4.97
C VAL A 34 -7.84 3.87 -4.17
N ASN A 35 -8.68 4.91 -4.07
CA ASN A 35 -8.41 6.10 -3.28
C ASN A 35 -9.36 6.16 -2.07
N PHE A 36 -8.84 5.77 -0.91
CA PHE A 36 -9.60 5.75 0.34
C PHE A 36 -9.83 7.13 0.98
N SER A 37 -9.24 8.21 0.44
CA SER A 37 -9.54 9.58 0.87
C SER A 37 -10.84 10.13 0.28
N LEU A 38 -11.49 9.40 -0.63
CA LEU A 38 -12.77 9.81 -1.22
C LEU A 38 -13.93 9.49 -0.29
N GLU A 39 -14.78 10.47 -0.02
CA GLU A 39 -15.96 10.37 0.86
C GLU A 39 -16.86 9.19 0.49
N GLN A 40 -17.19 9.03 -0.80
CA GLN A 40 -17.98 7.92 -1.32
C GLN A 40 -17.39 6.51 -1.02
N ILE A 41 -16.07 6.39 -0.90
CA ILE A 41 -15.41 5.12 -0.53
C ILE A 41 -15.56 4.90 0.97
N GLN A 42 -15.38 5.95 1.76
CA GLN A 42 -15.54 5.90 3.21
C GLN A 42 -16.98 5.52 3.59
N GLU A 43 -17.98 6.18 2.99
CA GLU A 43 -19.40 5.84 3.18
C GLU A 43 -19.73 4.39 2.80
N ALA A 44 -19.16 3.89 1.68
CA ALA A 44 -19.37 2.52 1.25
C ALA A 44 -18.75 1.49 2.21
N LEU A 45 -17.62 1.82 2.83
CA LEU A 45 -16.96 0.96 3.82
C LEU A 45 -17.68 1.00 5.17
N GLU A 46 -18.13 2.18 5.62
CA GLU A 46 -18.91 2.35 6.85
C GLU A 46 -20.26 1.61 6.78
N SER A 47 -20.90 1.62 5.62
CA SER A 47 -22.17 0.93 5.40
C SER A 47 -22.04 -0.59 5.17
N CYS A 48 -20.82 -1.09 4.97
CA CYS A 48 -20.55 -2.51 4.73
C CYS A 48 -20.54 -3.30 6.05
N THR A 49 -21.69 -3.85 6.42
CA THR A 49 -21.87 -4.58 7.70
C THR A 49 -21.38 -6.03 7.68
N TYR A 50 -21.15 -6.63 6.50
CA TYR A 50 -20.60 -7.98 6.37
C TYR A 50 -20.02 -8.21 4.96
N GLY A 51 -19.14 -9.21 4.82
CA GLY A 51 -18.56 -9.59 3.53
C GLY A 51 -17.42 -8.69 3.05
N LEU A 52 -16.85 -7.88 3.95
CA LEU A 52 -15.77 -6.93 3.66
C LEU A 52 -14.57 -7.60 2.97
N GLU A 53 -14.08 -8.72 3.53
CA GLU A 53 -12.94 -9.45 2.98
C GLU A 53 -13.27 -10.00 1.57
N ASP A 54 -14.47 -10.52 1.36
CA ASP A 54 -14.91 -11.03 0.06
C ASP A 54 -14.99 -9.90 -0.99
N ALA A 55 -15.45 -8.71 -0.59
CA ALA A 55 -15.50 -7.54 -1.46
C ALA A 55 -14.10 -7.06 -1.85
N PHE A 56 -13.15 -7.04 -0.91
CA PHE A 56 -11.74 -6.71 -1.20
C PHE A 56 -11.09 -7.72 -2.16
N ARG A 57 -11.23 -9.01 -1.87
CA ARG A 57 -10.72 -10.08 -2.74
C ARG A 57 -11.32 -10.00 -4.14
N SER A 58 -12.63 -9.80 -4.24
CA SER A 58 -13.34 -9.67 -5.52
C SER A 58 -12.90 -8.44 -6.32
N THR A 59 -12.68 -7.32 -5.63
CA THR A 59 -12.20 -6.07 -6.25
C THR A 59 -10.82 -6.28 -6.88
N ILE A 60 -9.90 -6.89 -6.14
CA ILE A 60 -8.54 -7.18 -6.62
C ILE A 60 -8.59 -8.18 -7.78
N ASP A 61 -9.27 -9.31 -7.61
CA ASP A 61 -9.41 -10.37 -8.63
C ASP A 61 -9.99 -9.82 -9.95
N TYR A 62 -11.09 -9.08 -9.85
CA TYR A 62 -11.74 -8.52 -11.02
C TYR A 62 -10.89 -7.45 -11.71
N THR A 63 -10.20 -6.62 -10.93
CA THR A 63 -9.30 -5.60 -11.48
C THR A 63 -8.13 -6.24 -12.21
N LEU A 64 -7.49 -7.26 -11.63
CA LEU A 64 -6.42 -8.01 -12.28
C LEU A 64 -6.90 -8.67 -13.58
N TRP A 65 -8.11 -9.25 -13.57
CA TRP A 65 -8.70 -9.81 -14.78
C TRP A 65 -8.92 -8.75 -15.86
N LEU A 66 -9.46 -7.58 -15.51
CA LEU A 66 -9.66 -6.48 -16.47
C LEU A 66 -8.33 -6.00 -17.07
N GLN A 67 -7.30 -5.82 -16.24
CA GLN A 67 -5.95 -5.44 -16.68
C GLN A 67 -5.36 -6.46 -17.66
N LYS A 68 -5.45 -7.76 -17.33
CA LYS A 68 -4.96 -8.84 -18.19
C LYS A 68 -5.66 -8.89 -19.56
N ASN A 69 -6.91 -8.45 -19.62
CA ASN A 69 -7.71 -8.41 -20.84
C ASN A 69 -7.70 -7.02 -21.51
N GLU A 70 -6.79 -6.12 -21.12
CA GLU A 70 -6.64 -4.77 -21.67
C GLU A 70 -7.94 -3.94 -21.65
N LYS A 71 -8.77 -4.17 -20.64
CA LYS A 71 -10.03 -3.45 -20.44
C LYS A 71 -9.81 -2.21 -19.58
N GLN A 72 -10.70 -1.24 -19.72
CA GLN A 72 -10.71 -0.06 -18.88
C GLN A 72 -11.03 -0.43 -17.42
N VAL A 73 -10.27 0.14 -16.48
CA VAL A 73 -10.38 -0.14 -15.04
C VAL A 73 -10.78 1.12 -14.30
N TYR A 74 -11.78 1.00 -13.42
CA TYR A 74 -12.23 2.07 -12.52
C TYR A 74 -12.26 1.53 -11.08
N PRO A 75 -11.12 1.45 -10.38
CA PRO A 75 -10.98 0.70 -9.12
C PRO A 75 -11.94 1.16 -8.03
N ASN A 76 -12.12 2.47 -7.86
CA ASN A 76 -13.07 3.04 -6.89
C ASN A 76 -14.52 2.58 -7.14
N ALA A 77 -14.96 2.60 -8.40
CA ALA A 77 -16.32 2.17 -8.75
C ALA A 77 -16.49 0.65 -8.58
N ILE A 78 -15.45 -0.13 -8.89
CA ILE A 78 -15.44 -1.58 -8.68
C ILE A 78 -15.57 -1.88 -7.19
N LEU A 79 -14.79 -1.23 -6.33
CA LEU A 79 -14.86 -1.44 -4.89
C LEU A 79 -16.22 -1.09 -4.31
N ILE A 80 -16.78 0.08 -4.66
CA ILE A 80 -18.11 0.50 -4.20
C ILE A 80 -19.16 -0.55 -4.58
N ARG A 81 -19.14 -1.03 -5.83
CA ARG A 81 -20.07 -2.05 -6.28
C ARG A 81 -19.85 -3.38 -5.57
N ALA A 82 -18.60 -3.79 -5.36
CA ALA A 82 -18.30 -5.03 -4.65
C ALA A 82 -18.81 -5.02 -3.21
N LEU A 83 -18.71 -3.87 -2.52
CA LEU A 83 -19.24 -3.67 -1.18
C LEU A 83 -20.79 -3.66 -1.16
N GLN A 84 -21.42 -2.89 -2.06
CA GLN A 84 -22.87 -2.74 -2.12
C GLN A 84 -23.59 -4.02 -2.57
N GLU A 85 -23.03 -4.71 -3.56
CA GLU A 85 -23.60 -5.92 -4.16
C GLU A 85 -23.04 -7.21 -3.51
N GLN A 86 -22.15 -7.09 -2.51
CA GLN A 86 -21.59 -8.20 -1.74
C GLN A 86 -20.97 -9.29 -2.60
N TRP A 87 -20.09 -8.86 -3.51
CA TRP A 87 -19.44 -9.76 -4.45
C TRP A 87 -18.66 -10.85 -3.71
N LYS A 88 -18.72 -12.06 -4.27
CA LYS A 88 -17.94 -13.20 -3.81
C LYS A 88 -16.75 -13.42 -4.73
N PRO A 89 -15.56 -13.71 -4.18
CA PRO A 89 -14.38 -13.97 -5.00
C PRO A 89 -14.63 -15.17 -5.90
N MET A 90 -14.42 -15.00 -7.20
CA MET A 90 -14.71 -16.05 -8.18
C MET A 90 -13.48 -16.92 -8.47
N ALA A 91 -12.28 -16.31 -8.48
CA ALA A 91 -11.03 -17.02 -8.73
C ALA A 91 -9.89 -16.52 -7.83
N TRP A 92 -10.21 -16.14 -6.58
CA TRP A 92 -9.21 -15.64 -5.64
C TRP A 92 -8.07 -16.63 -5.40
N ARG A 93 -6.87 -16.08 -5.33
CA ARG A 93 -5.62 -16.77 -5.06
C ARG A 93 -4.84 -15.92 -4.06
N ASP A 94 -4.42 -16.52 -2.95
CA ASP A 94 -3.71 -15.79 -1.89
C ASP A 94 -2.39 -15.20 -2.41
N GLU A 95 -1.78 -15.84 -3.41
CA GLU A 95 -0.56 -15.38 -4.08
C GLU A 95 -0.74 -14.05 -4.81
N TYR A 96 -1.98 -13.58 -5.04
CA TYR A 96 -2.23 -12.27 -5.63
C TYR A 96 -1.61 -11.14 -4.80
N LEU A 97 -1.61 -11.25 -3.46
CA LEU A 97 -1.01 -10.24 -2.60
C LEU A 97 0.53 -10.18 -2.70
N GLU A 98 1.14 -11.21 -3.28
CA GLU A 98 2.59 -11.36 -3.43
C GLU A 98 3.06 -11.09 -4.87
N MET A 99 2.15 -10.76 -5.80
CA MET A 99 2.52 -10.62 -7.21
C MET A 99 3.39 -9.37 -7.47
N PRO A 100 4.37 -9.43 -8.39
CA PRO A 100 5.24 -8.30 -8.73
C PRO A 100 4.54 -7.09 -9.33
N ASN A 101 3.38 -7.24 -9.97
CA ASN A 101 2.58 -6.11 -10.44
C ASN A 101 1.81 -5.42 -9.30
N LEU A 102 1.75 -6.07 -8.14
CA LEU A 102 1.33 -5.52 -6.86
C LEU A 102 2.56 -5.24 -5.98
N GLU A 103 3.81 -5.42 -6.47
CA GLU A 103 5.01 -4.99 -5.74
C GLU A 103 4.94 -3.49 -5.56
N PHE A 104 4.95 -3.11 -4.30
CA PHE A 104 4.81 -1.74 -3.91
C PHE A 104 6.16 -1.02 -4.03
N PRO A 105 6.15 0.32 -4.12
CA PRO A 105 7.36 1.12 -4.27
C PRO A 105 8.48 0.73 -3.29
N GLY A 106 8.15 0.36 -2.05
CA GLY A 106 9.09 -0.01 -1.00
C GLY A 106 9.80 -1.33 -1.28
N GLN A 107 9.09 -2.32 -1.80
CA GLN A 107 9.69 -3.59 -2.22
C GLN A 107 10.60 -3.38 -3.44
N ARG A 108 10.15 -2.55 -4.38
CA ARG A 108 10.96 -2.16 -5.55
C ARG A 108 12.23 -1.43 -5.11
N TRP A 109 12.12 -0.50 -4.16
CA TRP A 109 13.27 0.19 -3.57
C TRP A 109 14.20 -0.78 -2.84
N TRP A 110 13.66 -1.69 -2.02
CA TRP A 110 14.43 -2.69 -1.28
C TRP A 110 15.27 -3.60 -2.18
N ASN A 111 14.66 -4.07 -3.27
CA ASN A 111 15.32 -4.89 -4.28
C ASN A 111 16.41 -4.07 -5.00
N ALA A 112 16.10 -2.82 -5.38
CA ALA A 112 17.03 -1.94 -6.07
C ALA A 112 18.22 -1.52 -5.17
N ALA A 113 17.98 -1.25 -3.88
CA ALA A 113 18.99 -0.90 -2.90
C ALA A 113 19.99 -2.05 -2.69
N ALA A 114 19.53 -3.31 -2.65
CA ALA A 114 20.43 -4.45 -2.60
C ALA A 114 21.33 -4.57 -3.84
N LEU A 115 20.80 -4.25 -5.02
CA LEU A 115 21.58 -4.29 -6.26
C LEU A 115 22.67 -3.20 -6.31
N ILE A 116 22.43 -2.01 -5.75
CA ILE A 116 23.45 -0.93 -5.74
C ILE A 116 24.39 -1.05 -4.55
N TRP A 117 23.86 -1.20 -3.33
CA TRP A 117 24.63 -1.11 -2.09
C TRP A 117 25.25 -2.45 -1.70
N GLY A 118 24.71 -3.55 -2.24
CA GLY A 118 24.94 -4.90 -1.74
C GLY A 118 24.01 -5.24 -0.59
N TYR A 119 23.62 -6.51 -0.52
CA TYR A 119 22.71 -7.04 0.50
C TYR A 119 23.16 -6.71 1.93
N ASP A 120 24.44 -6.90 2.24
CA ASP A 120 24.99 -6.66 3.59
C ASP A 120 24.87 -5.22 4.07
N VAL A 121 25.02 -4.25 3.15
CA VAL A 121 24.95 -2.82 3.50
C VAL A 121 23.50 -2.39 3.67
N ARG A 122 22.60 -2.84 2.79
CA ARG A 122 21.16 -2.61 2.90
C ARG A 122 20.61 -3.14 4.21
N ASP A 123 20.90 -4.39 4.53
CA ASP A 123 20.36 -5.08 5.73
C ASP A 123 20.92 -4.50 7.03
N ARG A 124 22.09 -3.85 7.00
CA ARG A 124 22.65 -3.12 8.15
C ARG A 124 22.00 -1.75 8.36
N LEU A 125 21.65 -1.07 7.28
CA LEU A 125 21.18 0.32 7.34
C LEU A 125 19.67 0.40 7.55
N VAL A 126 18.91 -0.54 7.01
CA VAL A 126 17.46 -0.50 7.03
C VAL A 126 16.93 -1.48 8.06
N ALA A 127 16.17 -0.96 9.01
CA ALA A 127 15.57 -1.73 10.08
C ALA A 127 14.22 -2.33 9.68
N ASP A 128 13.39 -1.57 8.95
CA ASP A 128 12.03 -1.99 8.64
C ASP A 128 11.42 -1.21 7.45
N PHE A 129 10.35 -1.75 6.88
CA PHE A 129 9.44 -1.04 5.97
C PHE A 129 8.04 -1.08 6.56
N PHE A 130 7.42 0.09 6.65
CA PHE A 130 6.05 0.18 7.12
C PHE A 130 5.22 1.07 6.22
N TYR A 131 3.93 0.76 6.20
CA TYR A 131 2.93 1.47 5.43
C TYR A 131 2.03 2.23 6.39
N ASP A 132 1.96 3.54 6.20
CA ASP A 132 1.13 4.42 7.01
C ASP A 132 0.39 5.42 6.11
N GLU A 133 -0.93 5.51 6.29
CA GLU A 133 -1.81 6.46 5.61
C GLU A 133 -1.55 6.66 4.11
N GLY A 134 -1.57 5.59 3.30
CA GLY A 134 -1.37 5.75 1.85
C GLY A 134 0.10 5.82 1.42
N THR A 135 1.02 5.95 2.37
CA THR A 135 2.43 6.27 2.13
C THR A 135 3.34 5.19 2.70
N GLU A 136 4.34 4.79 1.91
CA GLU A 136 5.36 3.85 2.37
C GLU A 136 6.56 4.57 2.95
N PHE A 137 7.05 4.04 4.07
CA PHE A 137 8.19 4.55 4.80
C PHE A 137 9.27 3.49 4.94
N ILE A 138 10.51 3.96 4.95
CA ILE A 138 11.71 3.19 5.22
C ILE A 138 12.21 3.62 6.58
N LYS A 139 12.28 2.67 7.52
CA LYS A 139 12.89 2.88 8.82
C LYS A 139 14.34 2.44 8.78
N PHE A 140 15.25 3.33 9.13
CA PHE A 140 16.66 3.01 9.24
C PHE A 140 17.04 2.59 10.66
N THR A 141 18.14 1.85 10.80
CA THR A 141 18.65 1.36 12.10
C THR A 141 19.07 2.48 13.05
N ASN A 142 19.29 3.69 12.55
CA ASN A 142 19.54 4.90 13.34
C ASN A 142 18.23 5.56 13.87
N GLY A 143 17.06 4.99 13.58
CA GLY A 143 15.76 5.51 13.99
C GLY A 143 15.18 6.61 13.10
N LYS A 144 15.88 7.02 12.03
CA LYS A 144 15.32 7.96 11.04
C LYS A 144 14.35 7.23 10.12
N GLU A 145 13.34 7.96 9.66
CA GLU A 145 12.30 7.46 8.78
C GLU A 145 12.17 8.41 7.58
N ILE A 146 12.09 7.85 6.37
CA ILE A 146 11.83 8.62 5.15
C ILE A 146 10.78 7.91 4.32
N THR A 147 9.99 8.67 3.56
CA THR A 147 9.07 8.07 2.57
C THR A 147 9.86 7.37 1.47
N VAL A 148 9.36 6.27 0.94
CA VAL A 148 9.94 5.56 -0.19
C VAL A 148 10.07 6.45 -1.43
N ASP A 149 9.10 7.31 -1.73
CA ASP A 149 9.18 8.22 -2.89
C ASP A 149 10.38 9.18 -2.76
N THR A 150 10.58 9.74 -1.56
CA THR A 150 11.75 10.58 -1.25
C THR A 150 13.05 9.78 -1.41
N ALA A 151 13.11 8.56 -0.87
CA ALA A 151 14.28 7.68 -1.02
C ALA A 151 14.61 7.42 -2.49
N TRP A 152 13.57 7.12 -3.28
CA TRP A 152 13.70 6.87 -4.71
C TRP A 152 14.21 8.10 -5.47
N ARG A 153 13.66 9.30 -5.19
CA ARG A 153 14.13 10.54 -5.82
C ARG A 153 15.59 10.85 -5.49
N TRP A 154 15.99 10.65 -4.23
CA TRP A 154 17.34 10.97 -3.78
C TRP A 154 18.40 10.04 -4.38
N GLU A 155 18.11 8.76 -4.58
CA GLU A 155 19.05 7.84 -5.23
C GLU A 155 19.06 7.95 -6.75
N TRP A 156 17.90 8.10 -7.38
CA TRP A 156 17.75 7.85 -8.82
C TRP A 156 17.52 9.10 -9.67
N VAL A 157 16.93 10.16 -9.10
CA VAL A 157 16.65 11.42 -9.84
C VAL A 157 17.68 12.50 -9.51
N GLY A 158 18.25 12.46 -8.30
CA GLY A 158 19.08 13.52 -7.73
C GLY A 158 20.53 13.14 -7.45
N CYS A 159 21.17 12.35 -8.32
CA CYS A 159 22.62 12.09 -8.37
C CYS A 159 23.30 11.70 -7.02
N SER A 160 23.68 10.42 -6.94
CA SER A 160 24.64 9.75 -6.05
C SER A 160 24.11 9.17 -4.72
N THR A 161 24.16 7.82 -4.64
CA THR A 161 24.08 6.94 -3.46
C THR A 161 24.77 7.48 -2.20
N ILE A 162 25.86 8.21 -2.40
CA ILE A 162 26.65 8.87 -1.35
C ILE A 162 25.83 9.89 -0.56
N ARG A 163 24.83 10.54 -1.16
CA ARG A 163 24.02 11.58 -0.50
C ARG A 163 23.01 10.99 0.49
N LEU A 164 22.40 9.86 0.15
CA LEU A 164 21.49 9.15 1.05
C LEU A 164 22.28 8.59 2.24
N ILE A 165 23.39 7.89 1.96
CA ILE A 165 24.27 7.32 2.97
C ILE A 165 24.86 8.41 3.89
N ASN A 166 25.33 9.55 3.34
CA ASN A 166 25.89 10.63 4.16
C ASN A 166 24.86 11.38 5.02
N ASN A 167 23.60 11.49 4.57
CA ASN A 167 22.53 12.08 5.37
C ASN A 167 22.00 11.13 6.46
N LEU A 168 22.18 9.82 6.27
CA LEU A 168 21.76 8.79 7.22
C LEU A 168 22.85 8.45 8.25
N ILE A 169 24.13 8.55 7.90
CA ILE A 169 25.25 8.22 8.82
C ILE A 169 25.61 9.38 9.78
N ARG A 170 25.06 10.58 9.58
CA ARG A 170 25.26 11.73 10.50
C ARG A 170 24.16 11.88 11.54
#